data_AF-A0A5N9ATU5-F1
#
_entry.id   AF-A0A5N9ATU5-F1
#
_cell.length_a   1.000
_cell.length_b   1.000
_cell.length_c   1.000
_cell.angle_alpha   90.00
_cell.angle_beta   90.00
_cell.angle_gamma   90.00
#
_symmetry.space_group_name_H-M   'P 1'
#
loop_
_entity.id
_entity.type
_entity.pdbx_description
1 polymer ?
#
loop_
_entity_poly.entity_id
_entity_poly.type
_entity_poly.pdbx_seq_one_letter_code
_entity_poly.pdbx_strand_id
1 'polypeptide(L)' 'MDSYKAVVLAAGKGTRMNSDIPKVLHKICGSEMLNILLDTTFTAG' A
#
# COMPACT_ATOMS: atom_id res chain seq x y z
N MET A 1 15.65 -19.91 -12.04
CA MET A 1 14.40 -19.18 -11.75
C MET A 1 14.77 -18.08 -10.78
N ASP A 2 14.71 -16.84 -11.23
CA ASP A 2 15.09 -15.71 -10.40
C ASP A 2 13.97 -15.41 -9.40
N SER A 3 14.32 -15.30 -8.11
CA SER A 3 13.37 -14.90 -7.08
C SER A 3 13.28 -13.38 -7.06
N TYR A 4 12.25 -12.81 -7.69
CA TYR A 4 11.97 -11.38 -7.59
C TYR A 4 11.47 -11.00 -6.19
N LYS A 5 11.83 -9.79 -5.75
CA LYS A 5 11.38 -9.19 -4.50
C LYS A 5 10.82 -7.80 -4.78
N ALA A 6 9.67 -7.48 -4.18
CA ALA A 6 9.08 -6.15 -4.20
C ALA A 6 9.30 -5.46 -2.85
N VAL A 7 9.55 -4.14 -2.88
CA VAL A 7 9.70 -3.32 -1.67
C VAL A 7 8.67 -2.19 -1.73
N VAL A 8 7.82 -2.10 -0.71
CA VAL A 8 6.77 -1.09 -0.60
C VAL A 8 7.17 -0.03 0.42
N LEU A 9 7.34 1.22 -0.02
CA LEU A 9 7.71 2.33 0.85
C LEU A 9 6.45 3.00 1.43
N ALA A 10 6.11 2.65 2.67
CA ALA A 10 4.89 3.10 3.35
C ALA A 10 5.14 3.96 4.62
N ALA A 11 6.36 4.44 4.84
CA ALA A 11 6.76 5.11 6.10
C ALA A 11 6.30 6.57 6.26
N GLY A 12 5.60 7.15 5.27
CA GLY A 12 5.21 8.55 5.29
C GLY A 12 4.09 8.86 6.29
N LYS A 13 4.26 9.90 7.13
CA LYS A 13 3.31 10.30 8.19
C LYS A 13 1.89 10.66 7.70
N GLY A 14 1.74 11.12 6.45
CA GLY A 14 0.41 11.46 5.91
C GLY A 14 -0.22 12.73 6.53
N THR A 15 0.56 13.76 6.84
CA THR A 15 0.12 14.96 7.59
C THR A 15 -1.07 15.71 6.98
N ARG A 16 -1.29 15.65 5.67
CA ARG A 16 -2.42 16.29 4.98
C ARG A 16 -3.70 15.43 4.96
N MET A 17 -3.65 14.21 5.51
CA MET A 17 -4.82 13.32 5.58
C MET A 17 -5.80 13.75 6.67
N ASN A 18 -5.36 14.57 7.65
CA ASN A 18 -6.17 15.04 8.79
C ASN A 18 -7.01 13.92 9.42
N SER A 19 -6.37 12.77 9.64
CA SER A 19 -6.98 11.55 10.15
C SER A 19 -5.99 10.83 11.05
N ASP A 20 -6.52 10.15 12.07
CA ASP A 20 -5.74 9.23 12.91
C ASP A 20 -5.39 7.93 12.18
N ILE A 21 -6.01 7.70 11.01
CA ILE A 21 -5.73 6.56 10.14
C ILE A 21 -4.44 6.85 9.35
N PRO A 22 -3.42 5.96 9.38
CA PRO A 22 -2.26 6.07 8.52
C PRO A 22 -2.64 6.14 7.04
N LYS A 23 -1.98 7.01 6.25
CA LYS A 23 -2.32 7.26 4.83
C LYS A 23 -2.60 5.97 4.03
N VAL A 24 -1.77 4.94 4.21
CA VAL A 24 -1.83 3.69 3.44
C VAL A 24 -3.03 2.80 3.78
N LEU A 25 -3.66 3.02 4.93
CA LEU A 25 -4.85 2.29 5.38
C LEU A 25 -6.16 3.00 5.00
N HIS A 26 -6.09 4.20 4.40
CA HIS A 26 -7.29 4.82 3.84
C HIS A 26 -7.85 3.99 2.70
N LYS A 27 -9.17 3.84 2.69
CA LYS A 27 -9.87 3.02 1.70
C LYS A 27 -10.07 3.76 0.38
N ILE A 28 -9.81 3.06 -0.72
CA ILE A 28 -10.14 3.42 -2.09
C ILE A 28 -11.06 2.31 -2.61
N CYS A 29 -12.25 2.66 -3.08
CA CYS A 29 -13.25 1.68 -3.56
C CYS A 29 -13.58 0.56 -2.53
N GLY A 30 -13.54 0.89 -1.23
CA GLY A 30 -13.83 -0.07 -0.15
C GLY A 30 -12.62 -0.87 0.35
N SER A 31 -11.49 -0.88 -0.36
CA SER A 31 -10.26 -1.58 0.01
C SER A 31 -9.16 -0.61 0.45
N GLU A 32 -8.36 -0.99 1.43
CA GLU A 32 -7.22 -0.17 1.86
C GLU A 32 -6.23 0.03 0.70
N MET A 33 -5.71 1.25 0.56
CA MET A 33 -4.74 1.60 -0.49
C MET A 33 -3.54 0.63 -0.51
N LEU A 34 -3.07 0.18 0.67
CA LEU A 34 -2.00 -0.80 0.79
C LEU A 34 -2.36 -2.17 0.20
N ASN A 35 -3.58 -2.66 0.43
CA ASN A 35 -4.00 -3.97 -0.04
C ASN A 35 -4.07 -4.02 -1.57
N ILE A 36 -4.59 -2.97 -2.20
CA ILE A 36 -4.60 -2.84 -3.67
C ILE A 36 -3.18 -2.96 -4.24
N LEU A 37 -2.20 -2.34 -3.57
CA LEU A 37 -0.80 -2.37 -3.98
C LEU A 37 -0.18 -3.76 -3.78
N LEU A 38 -0.46 -4.41 -2.64
CA LEU A 38 0.00 -5.76 -2.35
C LEU A 38 -0.53 -6.78 -3.36
N ASP A 39 -1.83 -6.74 -3.67
CA ASP A 39 -2.46 -7.61 -4.67
C ASP A 39 -1.74 -7.50 -6.02
N THR A 40 -1.47 -6.27 -6.46
CA THR A 40 -0.72 -6.01 -7.70
C THR A 40 0.67 -6.63 -7.63
N THR A 41 1.41 -6.44 -6.54
CA THR A 41 2.79 -6.97 -6.40
C THR A 41 2.84 -8.51 -6.38
N PHE A 42 1.83 -9.18 -5.83
CA PHE A 42 1.76 -10.64 -5.84
C PHE A 42 1.43 -11.21 -7.22
N THR A 43 0.73 -10.45 -8.07
CA THR A 43 0.37 -10.89 -9.44
C THR A 43 1.40 -10.56 -10.52
N ALA A 44 2.36 -9.67 -10.23
CA ALA A 44 3.26 -9.13 -11.25
C ALA A 44 4.52 -10.00 -11.54
N GLY A 45 4.76 -11.03 -10.74
CA GLY A 45 5.96 -11.90 -10.81
C GLY A 45 5.75 -13.19 -11.60
#